data_AF-A0A9R1D8L7-F1
#
_entry.id   AF-A0A9R1D8L7-F1
#
_cell.length_a   1.000
_cell.length_b   1.000
_cell.length_c   1.000
_cell.angle_alpha   90.00
_cell.angle_beta   90.00
_cell.angle_gamma   90.00
#
_symmetry.space_group_name_H-M   'P 1'
#
loop_
_entity.id
_entity.type
_entity.pdbx_description
1 polymer ?
#
loop_
_entity_poly.entity_id
_entity_poly.type
_entity_poly.pdbx_seq_one_letter_code
_entity_poly.pdbx_strand_id
1 'polypeptide(L)'
;MQTQRHWVDEKGNSCFMLLPRGLSIAWAENPSYWAWLPPPPGEGSAGDAAGEEVAELKNVWSLEVHGKLELSQLTPGATYEVAFEVMLKQGCGGWQVPVDLQLELPGARAQERKESLEKKARGQWLPLKVGDVEVEKGQQGGELVVTLSQDGGHWKSGLVVRGIRIAPKT
;
A
#
# COMPACT_ATOMS: atom_id res chain seq x y z
N MET A 1 -3.88 -4.12 -18.12
CA MET A 1 -3.05 -3.46 -17.09
C MET A 1 -2.83 -4.46 -15.97
N GLN A 2 -1.60 -4.57 -15.46
CA GLN A 2 -1.29 -5.49 -14.36
C GLN A 2 -1.80 -4.91 -13.04
N THR A 3 -2.52 -5.69 -12.24
CA THR A 3 -3.13 -5.25 -10.97
C THR A 3 -2.35 -5.71 -9.75
N GLN A 4 -1.56 -6.78 -9.88
CA GLN A 4 -0.67 -7.27 -8.82
C GLN A 4 0.57 -7.95 -9.42
N ARG A 5 1.66 -7.94 -8.66
CA ARG A 5 2.82 -8.82 -8.87
C ARG A 5 2.82 -9.94 -7.85
N HIS A 6 3.30 -11.09 -8.28
CA HIS A 6 3.51 -12.27 -7.46
C HIS A 6 4.93 -12.77 -7.70
N TRP A 7 5.63 -13.10 -6.61
CA TRP A 7 6.93 -13.78 -6.64
C TRP A 7 7.01 -14.73 -5.46
N VAL A 8 7.99 -15.64 -5.49
CA VAL A 8 8.24 -16.59 -4.39
C VAL A 8 9.56 -16.21 -3.72
N ASP A 9 9.57 -16.17 -2.39
CA ASP A 9 10.81 -15.93 -1.64
C ASP A 9 11.73 -17.16 -1.61
N GLU A 10 12.93 -17.02 -1.05
CA GLU A 10 13.91 -18.11 -0.94
C GLU A 10 13.42 -19.29 -0.10
N LYS A 11 12.43 -19.08 0.78
CA LYS A 11 11.83 -20.10 1.65
C LYS A 11 10.62 -20.77 0.98
N GLY A 12 10.25 -20.39 -0.24
CA GLY A 12 9.13 -20.97 -0.99
C GLY A 12 7.77 -20.34 -0.70
N ASN A 13 7.73 -19.17 -0.04
CA ASN A 13 6.48 -18.48 0.29
C ASN A 13 6.04 -17.52 -0.82
N SER A 14 4.74 -17.50 -1.12
CA SER A 14 4.11 -16.60 -2.07
C SER A 14 4.09 -15.17 -1.54
N CYS A 15 4.74 -14.24 -2.24
CA CYS A 15 4.79 -12.82 -1.92
C CYS A 15 4.05 -12.00 -2.97
N PHE A 16 3.48 -10.87 -2.55
CA PHE A 16 2.64 -10.04 -3.41
C PHE A 16 2.98 -8.55 -3.31
N MET A 17 2.77 -7.86 -4.43
CA MET A 17 2.68 -6.41 -4.51
C MET A 17 1.38 -6.07 -5.22
N LEU A 18 0.40 -5.54 -4.49
CA LEU A 18 -0.80 -4.98 -5.09
C LEU A 18 -0.42 -3.67 -5.76
N LEU A 19 -0.51 -3.62 -7.09
CA LEU A 19 -0.12 -2.43 -7.87
C LEU A 19 -1.22 -1.38 -7.81
N PRO A 20 -0.92 -0.09 -8.10
CA PRO A 20 -1.89 1.00 -7.92
C PRO A 20 -3.15 0.83 -8.76
N ARG A 21 -3.06 0.17 -9.92
CA ARG A 21 -4.23 -0.17 -10.77
C ARG A 21 -5.10 -1.30 -10.21
N GLY A 22 -4.59 -2.07 -9.25
CA GLY A 22 -5.36 -3.05 -8.47
C GLY A 22 -5.92 -2.48 -7.16
N LEU A 23 -5.64 -1.22 -6.83
CA LEU A 23 -6.15 -0.57 -5.63
C LEU A 23 -7.46 0.17 -5.94
N SER A 24 -8.32 0.26 -4.92
CA SER A 24 -9.45 1.20 -4.94
C SER A 24 -9.00 2.51 -4.31
N ILE A 25 -8.86 3.55 -5.12
CA ILE A 25 -8.40 4.87 -4.69
C ILE A 25 -9.57 5.83 -4.84
N ALA A 26 -9.94 6.54 -3.78
CA ALA A 26 -10.99 7.54 -3.87
C ALA A 26 -10.56 8.67 -4.82
N TRP A 27 -11.46 9.04 -5.74
CA TRP A 27 -11.27 10.10 -6.73
C TRP A 27 -10.19 9.85 -7.80
N ALA A 28 -9.72 8.62 -7.96
CA ALA A 28 -8.63 8.26 -8.88
C ALA A 28 -8.95 8.51 -10.36
N GLU A 29 -10.24 8.59 -10.70
CA GLU A 29 -10.76 8.91 -12.02
C GLU A 29 -10.59 10.39 -12.40
N ASN A 30 -10.37 11.26 -11.41
CA ASN A 30 -10.19 12.68 -11.65
C ASN A 30 -8.70 13.04 -11.70
N PRO A 31 -8.17 13.45 -12.88
CA PRO A 31 -6.77 13.80 -13.05
C PRO A 31 -6.33 15.04 -12.25
N SER A 32 -7.29 15.83 -11.75
CA SER A 32 -7.02 16.97 -10.86
C SER A 32 -6.62 16.52 -9.45
N TYR A 33 -6.98 15.30 -9.06
CA TYR A 33 -6.76 14.75 -7.72
C TYR A 33 -5.67 13.68 -7.71
N TRP A 34 -5.59 12.87 -8.77
CA TRP A 34 -4.59 11.83 -8.91
C TRP A 34 -3.94 11.83 -10.28
N ALA A 35 -2.64 11.58 -10.33
CA ALA A 35 -1.92 11.33 -11.58
C ALA A 35 -1.32 9.93 -11.56
N TRP A 36 -1.39 9.26 -12.70
CA TRP A 36 -0.76 7.97 -12.94
C TRP A 36 0.54 8.23 -13.69
N LEU A 37 1.66 7.87 -13.06
CA LEU A 37 2.99 8.23 -13.53
C LEU A 37 3.85 6.98 -13.66
N PRO A 38 4.86 6.96 -14.55
CA PRO A 38 5.89 5.93 -14.49
C PRO A 38 6.65 6.01 -13.15
N PRO A 39 7.21 4.90 -12.66
CA PRO A 39 8.06 4.91 -11.48
C PRO A 39 9.26 5.86 -11.68
N PRO A 40 9.75 6.52 -10.61
CA PRO A 40 10.92 7.37 -10.71
C PRO A 40 12.15 6.56 -11.16
N PRO A 41 12.95 7.05 -12.11
CA PRO A 41 14.13 6.35 -12.59
C PRO A 41 15.19 6.26 -11.48
N GLY A 42 15.72 5.05 -11.26
CA GLY A 42 16.91 4.82 -10.42
C GLY A 42 16.67 4.61 -8.92
N GLU A 43 15.45 4.74 -8.41
CA GLU A 43 15.14 4.52 -6.99
C GLU A 43 14.13 3.36 -6.80
N GLY A 44 14.64 2.12 -6.79
CA GLY A 44 14.03 1.04 -6.00
C GLY A 44 13.59 -0.26 -6.70
N SER A 45 14.51 -1.23 -6.70
CA SER A 45 14.32 -2.70 -6.65
C SER A 45 13.66 -3.44 -7.83
N ALA A 46 14.49 -4.24 -8.51
CA ALA A 46 14.24 -5.51 -9.22
C ALA A 46 13.03 -5.66 -10.16
N GLY A 47 12.32 -4.58 -10.47
CA GLY A 47 11.07 -4.65 -11.21
C GLY A 47 10.72 -3.32 -11.82
N ASP A 48 11.61 -2.80 -12.67
CA ASP A 48 11.24 -1.92 -13.79
C ASP A 48 10.53 -2.77 -14.86
N ALA A 49 9.45 -3.45 -14.47
CA ALA A 49 8.61 -4.11 -15.45
C ALA A 49 7.97 -2.99 -16.28
N ALA A 50 8.27 -3.00 -17.59
CA ALA A 50 7.71 -2.03 -18.52
C ALA A 50 6.18 -2.00 -18.37
N GLY A 51 5.64 -0.83 -18.02
CA GLY A 51 4.19 -0.63 -17.86
C GLY A 51 3.67 -0.62 -16.42
N GLU A 52 4.52 -0.67 -15.40
CA GLU A 52 4.09 -0.31 -14.04
C GLU A 52 3.86 1.20 -13.91
N GLU A 53 2.85 1.59 -13.15
CA GLU A 53 2.51 2.98 -12.83
C GLU A 53 2.48 3.16 -11.31
N VAL A 54 2.78 4.37 -10.86
CA VAL A 54 2.59 4.85 -9.49
C VAL A 54 1.45 5.86 -9.47
N ALA A 55 0.71 5.94 -8.34
CA ALA A 55 -0.35 6.92 -8.16
C ALA A 55 0.17 8.11 -7.34
N GLU A 56 0.29 9.28 -7.96
CA GLU A 56 0.63 10.54 -7.29
C GLU A 56 -0.64 11.29 -6.89
N LEU A 57 -0.75 11.58 -5.60
CA LEU A 57 -1.76 12.46 -5.03
C LEU A 57 -1.44 13.91 -5.38
N LYS A 58 -2.29 14.55 -6.19
CA LYS A 58 -2.16 15.96 -6.57
C LYS A 58 -2.65 16.88 -5.47
N ASN A 59 -3.92 16.80 -5.11
CA ASN A 59 -4.51 17.66 -4.09
C ASN A 59 -5.89 17.15 -3.66
N VAL A 60 -6.07 16.68 -2.41
CA VAL A 60 -7.39 16.25 -1.91
C VAL A 60 -7.64 16.71 -0.48
N TRP A 61 -8.91 16.88 -0.13
CA TRP A 61 -9.32 17.15 1.25
C TRP A 61 -9.41 15.89 2.11
N SER A 62 -9.86 14.77 1.55
CA SER A 62 -9.92 13.45 2.21
C SER A 62 -9.15 12.44 1.35
N LEU A 63 -8.35 11.60 2.01
CA LEU A 63 -7.53 10.57 1.39
C LEU A 63 -8.06 9.21 1.81
N GLU A 64 -8.27 8.32 0.84
CA GLU A 64 -8.73 6.96 1.08
C GLU A 64 -8.22 6.03 -0.03
N VAL A 65 -7.48 5.01 0.36
CA VAL A 65 -6.86 4.01 -0.53
C VAL A 65 -7.06 2.62 0.09
N HIS A 66 -7.58 1.70 -0.70
CA HIS A 66 -7.84 0.32 -0.29
C HIS A 66 -7.15 -0.68 -1.19
N GLY A 67 -6.68 -1.77 -0.60
CA GLY A 67 -6.23 -2.97 -1.30
C GLY A 67 -6.86 -4.22 -0.72
N LYS A 68 -6.96 -5.24 -1.56
CA LYS A 68 -7.63 -6.50 -1.26
C LYS A 68 -6.79 -7.66 -1.77
N LEU A 69 -6.65 -8.70 -0.95
CA LEU A 69 -6.01 -9.94 -1.35
C LEU A 69 -6.71 -11.14 -0.72
N GLU A 70 -7.03 -12.14 -1.53
CA GLU A 70 -7.53 -13.42 -1.02
C GLU A 70 -6.45 -14.12 -0.20
N LEU A 71 -6.77 -14.50 1.04
CA LEU A 71 -5.86 -15.20 1.95
C LEU A 71 -5.41 -16.56 1.40
N SER A 72 -6.23 -17.17 0.52
CA SER A 72 -5.89 -18.42 -0.17
C SER A 72 -4.69 -18.29 -1.12
N GLN A 73 -4.31 -17.06 -1.49
CA GLN A 73 -3.11 -16.81 -2.30
C GLN A 73 -1.82 -16.84 -1.46
N LEU A 74 -1.92 -16.68 -0.15
CA LEU A 74 -0.78 -16.69 0.77
C LEU A 74 -0.41 -18.13 1.15
N THR A 75 0.89 -18.38 1.36
CA THR A 75 1.38 -19.68 1.84
C THR A 75 0.97 -19.90 3.30
N PRO A 76 0.25 -20.99 3.63
CA PRO A 76 -0.14 -21.31 5.00
C PRO A 76 1.05 -21.66 5.90
N GLY A 77 0.96 -21.30 7.17
CA GLY A 77 2.00 -21.53 8.17
C GLY A 77 3.09 -20.47 8.21
N ALA A 78 2.91 -19.35 7.51
CA ALA A 78 3.80 -18.19 7.54
C ALA A 78 3.08 -16.95 8.09
N THR A 79 3.84 -16.06 8.73
CA THR A 79 3.37 -14.73 9.14
C THR A 79 3.83 -13.71 8.12
N TYR A 80 2.89 -12.95 7.55
CA TYR A 80 3.13 -11.90 6.57
C TYR A 80 3.15 -10.54 7.24
N GLU A 81 4.04 -9.67 6.79
CA GLU A 81 3.95 -8.23 7.02
C GLU A 81 3.23 -7.57 5.84
N VAL A 82 2.29 -6.68 6.17
CA VAL A 82 1.54 -5.88 5.20
C VAL A 82 1.94 -4.42 5.35
N ALA A 83 2.39 -3.80 4.26
CA ALA A 83 2.82 -2.40 4.25
C ALA A 83 2.44 -1.68 2.96
N PHE A 84 2.04 -0.42 3.05
CA PHE A 84 2.01 0.44 1.86
C PHE A 84 3.44 0.87 1.51
N GLU A 85 3.80 0.77 0.24
CA GLU A 85 5.05 1.29 -0.28
C GLU A 85 4.77 2.68 -0.86
N VAL A 86 5.24 3.72 -0.17
CA VAL A 86 4.94 5.11 -0.53
C VAL A 86 6.18 5.98 -0.59
N MET A 87 6.06 7.13 -1.23
CA MET A 87 7.08 8.17 -1.26
C MET A 87 6.40 9.53 -1.05
N LEU A 88 7.04 10.43 -0.30
CA LEU A 88 6.62 11.82 -0.20
C LEU A 88 7.49 12.68 -1.12
N LYS A 89 6.90 13.34 -2.12
CA LYS A 89 7.64 14.23 -3.02
C LYS A 89 8.16 15.47 -2.29
N GLN A 90 9.18 16.10 -2.88
CA GLN A 90 9.59 17.44 -2.47
C GLN A 90 8.40 18.41 -2.62
N GLY A 91 8.18 19.24 -1.60
CA GLY A 91 7.05 20.19 -1.57
C GLY A 91 5.68 19.57 -1.24
N CYS A 92 5.62 18.31 -0.78
CA CYS A 92 4.38 17.72 -0.27
C CYS A 92 3.79 18.54 0.90
N GLY A 93 2.46 18.61 0.99
CA GLY A 93 1.76 19.35 2.04
C GLY A 93 0.56 18.59 2.62
N GLY A 94 0.05 19.04 3.77
CA GLY A 94 -1.15 18.49 4.40
C GLY A 94 -0.93 17.24 5.26
N TRP A 95 0.29 17.00 5.72
CA TRP A 95 0.68 15.79 6.47
C TRP A 95 0.90 16.02 7.98
N GLN A 96 0.35 17.11 8.53
CA GLN A 96 0.43 17.44 9.97
C GLN A 96 -0.41 16.49 10.83
N VAL A 97 -1.49 15.95 10.26
CA VAL A 97 -2.30 14.91 10.90
C VAL A 97 -1.77 13.54 10.46
N PRO A 98 -1.57 12.58 11.39
CA PRO A 98 -1.20 11.21 11.04
C PRO A 98 -2.21 10.57 10.09
N VAL A 99 -1.73 9.68 9.22
CA VAL A 99 -2.61 8.79 8.46
C VAL A 99 -3.09 7.65 9.33
N ASP A 100 -4.29 7.18 9.08
CA ASP A 100 -4.85 5.95 9.62
C ASP A 100 -4.53 4.79 8.68
N LEU A 101 -3.99 3.71 9.24
CA LEU A 101 -3.65 2.48 8.56
C LEU A 101 -4.46 1.36 9.21
N GLN A 102 -5.20 0.60 8.40
CA GLN A 102 -6.05 -0.46 8.90
C GLN A 102 -5.85 -1.76 8.12
N LEU A 103 -5.81 -2.87 8.84
CA LEU A 103 -5.78 -4.22 8.28
C LEU A 103 -6.93 -5.03 8.87
N GLU A 104 -7.83 -5.45 8.01
CA GLU A 104 -8.99 -6.27 8.36
C GLU A 104 -8.80 -7.69 7.84
N LEU A 105 -9.12 -8.65 8.71
CA LEU A 105 -9.13 -10.07 8.38
C LEU A 105 -10.51 -10.65 8.68
N PRO A 106 -10.99 -11.63 7.90
CA PRO A 106 -12.28 -12.26 8.12
C PRO A 106 -12.39 -12.86 9.53
N GLY A 107 -13.39 -12.42 10.29
CA GLY A 107 -13.65 -12.93 11.64
C GLY A 107 -12.66 -12.51 12.72
N ALA A 108 -11.67 -11.67 12.40
CA ALA A 108 -10.72 -11.12 13.37
C ALA A 108 -11.02 -9.65 13.68
N ARG A 109 -10.48 -9.16 14.80
CA ARG A 109 -10.51 -7.73 15.11
C ARG A 109 -9.58 -6.98 14.14
N ALA A 110 -10.05 -5.86 13.60
CA ALA A 110 -9.23 -4.97 12.77
C ALA A 110 -7.99 -4.50 13.53
N GLN A 111 -6.84 -4.51 12.86
CA GLN A 111 -5.63 -3.88 13.33
C GLN A 111 -5.61 -2.44 12.84
N GLU A 112 -5.50 -1.48 13.75
CA GLU A 112 -5.50 -0.05 13.45
C GLU A 112 -4.21 0.59 13.95
N ARG A 113 -3.62 1.45 13.12
CA ARG A 113 -2.38 2.17 13.43
C ARG A 113 -2.43 3.58 12.87
N LYS A 114 -1.94 4.54 13.66
CA LYS A 114 -1.67 5.90 13.19
C LYS A 114 -0.19 6.07 12.86
N GLU A 115 0.12 6.68 11.73
CA GLU A 115 1.50 6.92 11.30
C GLU A 115 1.68 8.38 10.86
N SER A 116 2.65 9.08 11.46
CA SER A 116 2.95 10.46 11.09
C SER A 116 3.84 10.52 9.85
N LEU A 117 3.39 11.24 8.82
CA LEU A 117 4.15 11.47 7.58
C LEU A 117 4.96 12.78 7.62
N GLU A 118 4.65 13.68 8.56
CA GLU A 118 5.28 15.00 8.69
C GLU A 118 6.80 14.92 8.82
N LYS A 119 7.35 13.91 9.50
CA LYS A 119 8.80 13.81 9.77
C LYS A 119 9.53 12.74 8.95
N LYS A 120 8.85 12.08 8.00
CA LYS A 120 9.45 11.04 7.16
C LYS A 120 10.42 11.62 6.14
N ALA A 121 11.33 10.84 5.58
CA ALA A 121 12.18 11.31 4.49
C ALA A 121 11.35 11.65 3.24
N ARG A 122 11.79 12.63 2.45
CA ARG A 122 11.16 13.03 1.18
C ARG A 122 12.05 12.56 0.03
N GLY A 123 11.41 12.21 -1.08
CA GLY A 123 12.08 11.68 -2.26
C GLY A 123 12.71 10.32 -2.02
N GLN A 124 12.17 9.51 -1.10
CA GLN A 124 12.62 8.14 -0.87
C GLN A 124 11.39 7.25 -0.68
N TRP A 125 11.46 6.03 -1.19
CA TRP A 125 10.47 5.00 -0.89
C TRP A 125 10.58 4.59 0.57
N LEU A 126 9.44 4.49 1.23
CA LEU A 126 9.35 4.05 2.61
C LEU A 126 8.14 3.11 2.81
N PRO A 127 8.31 2.03 3.58
CA PRO A 127 7.20 1.20 3.96
C PRO A 127 6.41 1.86 5.10
N LEU A 128 5.10 1.98 4.92
CA LEU A 128 4.14 2.26 5.99
C LEU A 128 3.53 0.93 6.42
N LYS A 129 4.10 0.34 7.48
CA LYS A 129 3.60 -0.91 8.04
C LYS A 129 2.17 -0.73 8.54
N VAL A 130 1.27 -1.56 8.05
CA VAL A 130 -0.15 -1.59 8.45
C VAL A 130 -0.34 -2.59 9.58
N GLY A 131 0.15 -3.81 9.40
CA GLY A 131 -0.03 -4.89 10.37
C GLY A 131 0.57 -6.20 9.89
N ASP A 132 0.28 -7.25 10.64
CA ASP A 132 0.76 -8.60 10.37
C ASP A 132 -0.42 -9.57 10.14
N VAL A 133 -0.24 -10.55 9.26
CA VAL A 133 -1.24 -11.60 8.98
C VAL A 133 -0.61 -12.95 9.25
N GLU A 134 -1.15 -13.69 10.21
CA GLU A 134 -0.82 -15.10 10.40
C GLU A 134 -1.76 -15.94 9.56
N VAL A 135 -1.22 -16.76 8.65
CA VAL A 135 -2.02 -17.63 7.79
C VAL A 135 -2.02 -19.03 8.40
N GLU A 136 -3.13 -19.43 9.01
CA GLU A 136 -3.22 -20.72 9.68
C GLU A 136 -3.28 -21.90 8.70
N LYS A 137 -2.77 -23.06 9.13
CA LYS A 137 -2.89 -24.31 8.36
C LYS A 137 -4.36 -24.74 8.33
N GLY A 138 -4.99 -24.65 7.15
CA GLY A 138 -6.40 -24.99 6.95
C GLY A 138 -7.32 -23.79 6.76
N GLN A 139 -6.79 -22.56 6.87
CA GLN A 139 -7.54 -21.36 6.51
C GLN A 139 -7.77 -21.35 4.99
N GLN A 140 -9.03 -21.58 4.59
CA GLN A 140 -9.46 -21.58 3.20
C GLN A 140 -10.47 -20.47 2.98
N GLY A 141 -10.08 -19.48 2.18
CA GLY A 141 -10.94 -18.39 1.75
C GLY A 141 -10.98 -17.20 2.71
N GLY A 142 -11.54 -16.11 2.19
CA GLY A 142 -11.63 -14.83 2.88
C GLY A 142 -10.57 -13.84 2.40
N GLU A 143 -10.96 -12.58 2.37
CA GLU A 143 -10.18 -11.49 1.82
C GLU A 143 -9.59 -10.65 2.96
N LEU A 144 -8.29 -10.37 2.90
CA LEU A 144 -7.69 -9.33 3.72
C LEU A 144 -7.96 -7.97 3.06
N VAL A 145 -8.35 -6.98 3.85
CA VAL A 145 -8.56 -5.60 3.38
C VAL A 145 -7.54 -4.71 4.07
N VAL A 146 -6.85 -3.89 3.27
CA VAL A 146 -5.81 -2.97 3.73
C VAL A 146 -6.23 -1.56 3.37
N THR A 147 -6.26 -0.66 4.34
CA THR A 147 -6.73 0.72 4.16
C THR A 147 -5.65 1.70 4.60
N LEU A 148 -5.46 2.74 3.79
CA LEU A 148 -4.78 3.98 4.17
C LEU A 148 -5.78 5.12 4.00
N SER A 149 -6.07 5.80 5.09
CA SER A 149 -6.97 6.95 5.07
C SER A 149 -6.44 8.12 5.88
N GLN A 150 -6.97 9.30 5.58
CA GLN A 150 -6.80 10.47 6.44
C GLN A 150 -7.93 11.45 6.16
N ASP A 151 -8.80 11.59 7.15
CA ASP A 151 -9.92 12.53 7.11
C ASP A 151 -9.63 13.80 7.91
N GLY A 152 -10.12 14.92 7.38
CA GLY A 152 -9.94 16.24 7.98
C GLY A 152 -8.52 16.80 7.83
N GLY A 153 -8.26 17.89 8.55
CA GLY A 153 -6.98 18.60 8.51
C GLY A 153 -6.88 19.60 7.38
N HIS A 154 -5.81 19.52 6.60
CA HIS A 154 -5.52 20.40 5.47
C HIS A 154 -5.61 19.63 4.15
N TRP A 155 -5.69 20.38 3.04
CA TRP A 155 -5.50 19.81 1.71
C TRP A 155 -4.14 19.12 1.61
N LYS A 156 -4.14 17.90 1.06
CA LYS A 156 -3.00 16.97 1.04
C LYS A 156 -2.49 16.77 -0.36
N SER A 157 -1.18 16.75 -0.52
CA SER A 157 -0.52 16.62 -1.82
C SER A 157 0.83 15.93 -1.72
N GLY A 158 1.28 15.37 -2.85
CA GLY A 158 2.64 14.88 -3.03
C GLY A 158 2.93 13.50 -2.44
N LEU A 159 1.92 12.77 -1.96
CA LEU A 159 2.06 11.34 -1.66
C LEU A 159 2.07 10.56 -2.97
N VAL A 160 3.02 9.64 -3.12
CA VAL A 160 3.11 8.73 -4.26
C VAL A 160 2.96 7.32 -3.72
N VAL A 161 2.01 6.56 -4.26
CA VAL A 161 1.73 5.17 -3.86
C VAL A 161 2.27 4.24 -4.94
N ARG A 162 3.22 3.38 -4.57
CA ARG A 162 3.70 2.29 -5.42
C ARG A 162 2.81 1.06 -5.33
N GLY A 163 2.19 0.83 -4.18
CA GLY A 163 1.35 -0.34 -3.96
C GLY A 163 1.31 -0.77 -2.51
N ILE A 164 0.81 -1.99 -2.29
CA ILE A 164 0.82 -2.65 -1.00
C ILE A 164 1.67 -3.92 -1.12
N ARG A 165 2.74 -3.98 -0.33
CA ARG A 165 3.62 -5.13 -0.23
C ARG A 165 3.10 -6.07 0.86
N ILE A 166 2.97 -7.34 0.50
CA ILE A 166 2.54 -8.43 1.39
C ILE A 166 3.58 -9.54 1.25
N ALA A 167 4.43 -9.70 2.25
CA ALA A 167 5.50 -10.70 2.20
C ALA A 167 5.76 -11.29 3.59
N PRO A 168 6.30 -12.52 3.69
CA PRO A 168 6.63 -13.13 4.96
C PRO A 168 7.60 -12.28 5.77
N LYS A 169 7.42 -12.29 7.09
CA LYS A 169 8.46 -11.84 8.01
C LYS A 169 9.63 -12.81 7.95
N THR A 170 10.82 -12.25 7.74
CA THR A 170 12.07 -13.01 7.69
C THR A 170 12.45 -13.60 9.04
#